data_AF-A0A966ZES7-F1
#
_entry.id   AF-A0A966ZES7-F1
#
_cell.length_a   1.000
_cell.length_b   1.000
_cell.length_c   1.000
_cell.angle_alpha   90.00
_cell.angle_beta   90.00
_cell.angle_gamma   90.00
#
_symmetry.space_group_name_H-M   'P 1'
#
loop_
_entity.id
_entity.type
_entity.pdbx_description
1 polymer ?
#
loop_
_entity_poly.entity_id
_entity_poly.type
_entity_poly.pdbx_seq_one_letter_code
_entity_poly.pdbx_strand_id
1 'polypeptide(L)'
;MQHASEKIRTLHAKIAPKLKASVELVFAQLGITTTETIRLFLKQVELHQGLPFSVAIPNTETVAAMAEANNPATMNRYGSFRELRNQM
;
A
#
# COMPACT_ATOMS: atom_id res chain seq x y z
N MET A 1 -16.20 33.63 9.86
CA MET A 1 -15.57 32.70 8.89
C MET A 1 -16.56 31.57 8.66
N GLN A 2 -17.02 31.37 7.42
CA GLN A 2 -18.10 30.43 7.10
C GLN A 2 -17.65 28.99 7.38
N HIS A 3 -18.34 28.31 8.30
CA HIS A 3 -18.40 26.86 8.28
C HIS A 3 -19.21 26.47 7.04
N ALA A 4 -18.54 26.31 5.90
CA ALA A 4 -19.14 25.63 4.78
C ALA A 4 -19.46 24.21 5.25
N SER A 5 -20.74 23.88 5.37
CA SER A 5 -21.21 22.51 5.55
C SER A 5 -20.50 21.62 4.53
N GLU A 6 -19.78 20.63 5.04
CA GLU A 6 -19.10 19.64 4.21
C GLU A 6 -20.17 18.89 3.41
N LYS A 7 -20.23 19.15 2.10
CA LYS A 7 -21.24 18.54 1.24
C LYS A 7 -20.88 17.07 1.03
N ILE A 8 -21.66 16.19 1.64
CA ILE A 8 -21.57 14.75 1.40
C ILE A 8 -21.88 14.47 -0.08
N ARG A 9 -21.03 13.67 -0.72
CA ARG A 9 -21.21 13.20 -2.10
C ARG A 9 -21.16 11.68 -2.12
N THR A 10 -22.03 11.08 -2.94
CA THR A 10 -22.07 9.62 -3.11
C THR A 10 -21.08 9.18 -4.17
N LEU A 11 -20.29 8.13 -3.86
CA LEU A 11 -19.43 7.46 -4.82
C LEU A 11 -20.16 6.22 -5.38
N HIS A 12 -20.36 6.17 -6.68
CA HIS A 12 -20.90 5.00 -7.37
C HIS A 12 -19.83 4.33 -8.23
N ALA A 13 -19.60 3.04 -7.98
CA ALA A 13 -18.66 2.22 -8.74
C ALA A 13 -19.30 0.87 -9.06
N LYS A 14 -19.10 0.40 -10.30
CA LYS A 14 -19.50 -0.95 -10.70
C LYS A 14 -18.41 -1.93 -10.26
N ILE A 15 -18.82 -3.06 -9.68
CA ILE A 15 -17.92 -4.11 -9.22
C ILE A 15 -18.49 -5.47 -9.60
N ALA A 16 -17.61 -6.42 -9.93
CA ALA A 16 -18.04 -7.80 -10.16
C ALA A 16 -18.67 -8.38 -8.88
N PRO A 17 -19.83 -9.05 -8.95
CA PRO A 17 -20.50 -9.58 -7.75
C PRO A 17 -19.62 -10.53 -6.93
N LYS A 18 -18.83 -11.37 -7.62
CA LYS A 18 -17.87 -12.28 -6.97
C LYS A 18 -16.79 -11.55 -6.19
N LEU A 19 -16.28 -10.44 -6.75
CA LEU A 19 -15.26 -9.63 -6.08
C LEU A 19 -15.85 -8.97 -4.84
N LYS A 20 -17.05 -8.37 -4.94
CA LYS A 20 -17.76 -7.76 -3.80
C LYS A 20 -17.95 -8.75 -2.66
N ALA A 21 -18.47 -9.95 -2.95
CA ALA A 21 -18.68 -10.98 -1.93
C ALA A 21 -17.37 -11.42 -1.26
N SER A 22 -16.30 -11.61 -2.05
CA SER A 22 -14.99 -12.01 -1.53
C SER A 22 -14.40 -10.98 -0.58
N VAL A 23 -14.39 -9.69 -0.97
CA VAL A 23 -13.80 -8.64 -0.13
C VAL A 23 -14.63 -8.34 1.11
N GLU A 24 -15.96 -8.49 1.05
CA GLU A 24 -16.83 -8.28 2.22
C GLU A 24 -16.59 -9.30 3.32
N LEU A 25 -16.23 -10.55 2.98
CA LEU A 25 -15.80 -11.54 3.97
C LEU A 25 -14.52 -11.13 4.68
N VAL A 26 -13.55 -10.57 3.94
CA VAL A 26 -12.29 -10.06 4.50
C VAL A 26 -12.57 -8.87 5.43
N PHE A 27 -13.38 -7.91 4.98
CA PHE A 27 -13.72 -6.73 5.78
C PHE A 27 -14.51 -7.10 7.04
N ALA A 28 -15.40 -8.10 6.97
CA ALA A 28 -16.12 -8.60 8.12
C ALA A 28 -15.17 -9.20 9.17
N GLN A 29 -14.14 -9.95 8.76
CA GLN A 29 -13.11 -10.46 9.67
C GLN A 29 -12.28 -9.34 10.32
N LEU A 30 -12.09 -8.23 9.61
CA LEU A 30 -11.41 -7.04 10.10
C LEU A 30 -12.34 -6.10 10.91
N GLY A 31 -13.64 -6.41 11.00
CA GLY A 31 -14.61 -5.58 11.72
C GLY A 31 -14.91 -4.23 11.08
N ILE A 32 -14.73 -4.11 9.75
CA ILE A 32 -14.96 -2.86 9.00
C ILE A 32 -15.94 -3.09 7.86
N THR A 33 -16.63 -2.04 7.44
CA THR A 33 -17.52 -2.06 6.27
C THR A 33 -16.79 -1.67 5.00
N THR A 34 -17.32 -2.06 3.84
CA THR A 34 -16.83 -1.61 2.53
C THR A 34 -16.74 -0.08 2.46
N THR A 35 -17.74 0.64 2.99
CA THR A 35 -17.77 2.11 3.00
C THR A 35 -16.65 2.72 3.86
N GLU A 36 -16.31 2.10 4.99
CA GLU A 36 -15.17 2.52 5.81
C GLU A 36 -13.86 2.26 5.10
N THR A 37 -13.69 1.09 4.49
CA THR A 37 -12.47 0.78 3.71
C THR A 37 -12.28 1.76 2.55
N ILE A 38 -13.34 2.10 1.80
CA ILE A 38 -13.24 3.08 0.71
C ILE A 38 -12.87 4.47 1.25
N ARG A 39 -13.40 4.88 2.41
CA ARG A 39 -12.99 6.13 3.06
C ARG A 39 -11.52 6.11 3.48
N LEU A 40 -11.06 5.01 4.08
CA LEU A 40 -9.66 4.83 4.46
C LEU A 40 -8.73 4.86 3.26
N PHE A 41 -9.09 4.18 2.16
CA PHE A 41 -8.35 4.20 0.90
C PHE A 41 -8.17 5.65 0.39
N LEU A 42 -9.26 6.42 0.32
CA LEU A 42 -9.19 7.82 -0.14
C LEU A 42 -8.34 8.68 0.81
N LYS A 43 -8.42 8.44 2.12
CA LYS A 43 -7.60 9.18 3.09
C LYS A 43 -6.12 8.87 2.95
N GLN A 44 -5.77 7.60 2.67
CA GLN A 44 -4.39 7.21 2.40
C GLN A 44 -3.86 7.84 1.11
N VAL A 45 -4.69 7.90 0.05
CA VAL A 45 -4.32 8.60 -1.18
C VAL A 45 -4.04 10.08 -0.92
N GLU A 46 -4.91 10.74 -0.16
CA GLU A 46 -4.74 12.13 0.22
C GLU A 46 -3.47 12.35 1.07
N LEU A 47 -3.24 11.49 2.07
CA LEU A 47 -2.10 11.62 2.99
C LEU A 47 -0.75 11.42 2.28
N HIS A 48 -0.67 10.44 1.39
CA HIS A 48 0.59 10.04 0.76
C HIS A 48 0.80 10.63 -0.63
N GLN A 49 -0.17 11.37 -1.17
CA GLN A 49 -0.13 11.93 -2.52
C GLN A 49 0.19 10.86 -3.57
N GLY A 50 -0.35 9.65 -3.39
CA GLY A 50 -0.01 8.48 -4.17
C GLY A 50 -0.96 7.32 -3.88
N LEU A 51 -0.79 6.19 -4.57
CA LEU A 51 -1.61 5.02 -4.30
C LEU A 51 -1.20 4.36 -2.98
N PRO A 52 -2.15 3.83 -2.19
CA PRO A 52 -1.88 3.22 -0.89
C PRO A 52 -1.31 1.80 -1.00
N PHE A 53 -0.77 1.48 -2.17
CA PHE A 53 -0.07 0.26 -2.49
C PHE A 53 0.98 0.62 -3.53
N SER A 54 2.10 -0.12 -3.52
CA SER A 54 3.21 0.13 -4.43
C SER A 54 2.78 -0.20 -5.86
N VAL A 55 2.70 0.82 -6.73
CA VAL A 55 2.43 0.63 -8.16
C VAL A 55 3.72 0.87 -8.91
N ALA A 56 4.55 -0.17 -8.95
CA ALA A 56 5.73 -0.21 -9.79
C ALA A 56 5.73 -1.52 -10.57
N ILE A 57 5.95 -1.44 -11.88
CA ILE A 57 6.56 -2.56 -12.59
C ILE A 57 8.05 -2.43 -12.26
N PRO A 58 8.62 -3.31 -11.42
CA PRO A 58 10.03 -3.21 -11.07
C PRO A 58 10.85 -3.30 -12.36
N ASN A 59 11.77 -2.36 -12.53
CA ASN A 59 12.72 -2.43 -13.64
C ASN A 59 13.66 -3.63 -13.44
N THR A 60 14.40 -4.00 -14.48
CA THR A 60 15.32 -5.16 -14.45
C THR A 60 16.32 -5.10 -13.29
N GLU A 61 16.83 -3.91 -12.98
CA GLU A 61 17.74 -3.68 -11.85
C GLU A 61 17.06 -3.96 -10.50
N THR A 62 15.83 -3.47 -10.30
CA THR A 62 15.05 -3.71 -9.08
C THR A 62 14.72 -5.20 -8.92
N VAL A 63 14.38 -5.88 -10.01
CA VAL A 63 14.14 -7.34 -10.01
C VAL A 63 15.42 -8.10 -9.62
N ALA A 64 16.57 -7.73 -10.19
CA ALA A 64 17.85 -8.34 -9.86
C ALA A 64 18.23 -8.12 -8.38
N ALA A 65 18.08 -6.89 -7.87
CA ALA A 65 18.35 -6.56 -6.47
C ALA A 65 17.43 -7.34 -5.50
N MET A 66 16.14 -7.50 -5.83
CA MET A 66 15.22 -8.34 -5.04
C MET A 66 15.62 -9.82 -5.08
N ALA A 67 16.10 -10.33 -6.22
CA ALA A 67 16.57 -11.71 -6.34
C ALA A 67 17.85 -11.95 -5.53
N GLU A 68 18.80 -11.00 -5.55
CA GLU A 68 20.01 -11.04 -4.72
C GLU A 68 19.66 -10.99 -3.23
N ALA A 69 18.72 -10.12 -2.83
CA ALA A 69 18.26 -10.03 -1.44
C ALA A 69 17.61 -11.32 -0.92
N ASN A 70 16.95 -12.07 -1.79
CA ASN A 70 16.39 -13.37 -1.45
C ASN A 70 17.43 -14.50 -1.41
N ASN A 71 18.70 -14.23 -1.77
CA ASN A 71 19.81 -15.16 -1.64
C ASN A 71 20.86 -14.63 -0.63
N PRO A 72 20.73 -14.95 0.67
CA PRO A 72 21.61 -14.41 1.71
C PRO A 72 23.09 -14.78 1.54
N ALA A 73 23.42 -15.74 0.67
CA ALA A 73 24.79 -16.16 0.40
C ALA A 73 25.54 -15.20 -0.53
N THR A 74 24.83 -14.38 -1.30
CA THR A 74 25.43 -13.40 -2.23
C THR A 74 25.58 -12.00 -1.61
N MET A 75 25.00 -11.77 -0.43
CA MET A 75 25.02 -10.47 0.22
C MET A 75 26.21 -10.27 1.17
N ASN A 76 26.82 -9.09 1.10
CA ASN A 76 27.80 -8.66 2.09
C ASN A 76 27.12 -8.46 3.46
N ARG A 77 27.71 -9.07 4.48
CA ARG A 77 27.24 -8.95 5.87
C ARG A 77 28.11 -7.97 6.62
N TYR A 78 27.48 -7.13 7.42
CA TYR A 78 28.16 -6.15 8.27
C TYR A 78 27.68 -6.34 9.70
N GLY A 79 28.61 -6.31 10.66
CA GLY A 79 28.32 -6.46 12.08
C GLY A 79 27.76 -5.20 12.73
N SER A 80 27.86 -4.04 12.06
CA SER A 80 27.28 -2.79 12.57
C SER A 80 26.97 -1.78 11.47
N PHE A 81 26.08 -0.82 11.78
CA PHE A 81 25.81 0.32 10.91
C PHE A 81 27.08 1.14 10.60
N ARG A 82 27.99 1.27 11.57
CA ARG A 82 29.26 1.99 11.37
C ARG A 82 30.15 1.28 10.35
N GLU A 83 30.18 -0.04 10.37
CA GLU A 83 30.97 -0.86 9.44
C GLU A 83 30.42 -0.74 8.00
N LEU A 84 29.11 -0.87 7.82
CA LEU A 84 28.44 -0.67 6.52
C LEU A 84 28.78 0.71 5.93
N ARG A 85 28.64 1.76 6.74
CA ARG A 85 28.87 3.15 6.28
C ARG A 85 30.32 3.42 5.90
N ASN A 86 31.28 2.69 6.47
CA ASN A 86 32.69 2.83 6.08
C ASN A 86 33.01 2.13 4.75
N GLN A 87 32.13 1.27 4.24
CA GLN A 87 32.27 0.59 2.95
C GLN A 87 31.47 1.26 1.80
N MET A 88 30.61 2.23 2.12
CA MET A 88 29.91 3.06 1.13
C MET A 88 30.62 4.38 0.91
#